data_AF-A0A199W790-F1
#
_entry.id   AF-A0A199W790-F1
#
_cell.length_a   1.000
_cell.length_b   1.000
_cell.length_c   1.000
_cell.angle_alpha   90.00
_cell.angle_beta   90.00
_cell.angle_gamma   90.00
#
_symmetry.space_group_name_H-M   'P 1'
#
loop_
_entity.id
_entity.type
_entity.pdbx_description
1 polymer ?
#
loop_
_entity_poly.entity_id
_entity_poly.type
_entity_poly.pdbx_seq_one_letter_code
_entity_poly.pdbx_strand_id
1 'polypeptide(L)'
;MLRTKTLVSPTLRTLSPLVLLSSSSTYSSSCNKARALLSPSLRSPPTPKKIPFTVAAHGRTWDDPYHWMRNTDDPDLRDRLDRENAYADAFMAEACGLRRQLAAEMRARVPATVATPPERWGPWLYYQYIPEGKEYPILCRKFSHPDGLVKTLLGYMHRFSKEEVLLDWNEIAEQFGYVHIGTCRISPDHKFLAYTLDTSGSEVFALQVKDLQTKHIISSSENQNVVSLTWAGDSGSLLYTICDETQRPYKVLCKILGSDKADDPIFTEHDLNYCVDITSTKDSKYITINSNSRTSSEEGCCSSRSRYNLSGYGHVHGNLVLFLQKKGLPLFCSIDMPIVDNIEGPRKVKDFNAWVFPLPSSLCNITPGSNNDFLSSVYRVVVSSPVIPDLTVDYDMEQQVFTILHQEEVMGLTDQNNANSHSLNLQSNCLSSQSYQFLHNIEDSQSWGDLSESYFCERREVISHDGFSVPLTILFSREAYCDGESPGILHGYGAYGEVLDKSWCSDRISLLARGWVLAYADV
;
A
#
# COMPACT_ATOMS: atom_id res chain seq x y z
N MET A 1 -28.48 -19.08 -18.98
CA MET A 1 -28.96 -19.94 -20.09
C MET A 1 -27.75 -20.38 -20.90
N LEU A 2 -27.44 -21.68 -20.86
CA LEU A 2 -26.24 -22.28 -21.44
C LEU A 2 -26.12 -22.06 -22.95
N ARG A 3 -24.90 -21.75 -23.43
CA ARG A 3 -24.43 -22.17 -24.76
C ARG A 3 -22.94 -22.53 -24.73
N THR A 4 -22.72 -23.83 -24.75
CA THR A 4 -21.50 -24.57 -25.04
C THR A 4 -21.05 -24.36 -26.49
N LYS A 5 -19.73 -24.22 -26.74
CA LYS A 5 -19.08 -24.57 -28.02
C LYS A 5 -17.66 -25.12 -27.79
N THR A 6 -17.62 -26.44 -27.73
CA THR A 6 -16.74 -27.41 -28.41
C THR A 6 -15.28 -27.03 -28.74
N LEU A 7 -14.37 -27.78 -28.09
CA LEU A 7 -12.98 -28.02 -28.47
C LEU A 7 -12.86 -28.85 -29.76
N VAL A 8 -11.90 -28.49 -30.63
CA VAL A 8 -11.31 -29.40 -31.64
C VAL A 8 -9.80 -29.16 -31.67
N SER A 9 -9.03 -30.23 -31.60
CA SER A 9 -7.57 -30.32 -31.75
C SER A 9 -7.25 -31.37 -32.84
N PRO A 10 -5.99 -31.57 -33.25
CA PRO A 10 -5.26 -30.83 -34.28
C PRO A 10 -5.03 -31.72 -35.53
N THR A 11 -4.58 -31.14 -36.65
CA THR A 11 -4.04 -31.92 -37.77
C THR A 11 -2.61 -31.49 -38.11
N LEU A 12 -1.71 -32.46 -38.01
CA LEU A 12 -0.33 -32.44 -38.50
C LEU A 12 -0.27 -32.18 -40.00
N ARG A 13 0.69 -31.36 -40.45
CA ARG A 13 1.30 -31.47 -41.78
C ARG A 13 2.73 -30.90 -41.81
N THR A 14 3.67 -31.84 -41.93
CA THR A 14 4.87 -31.87 -42.80
C THR A 14 5.93 -30.75 -42.75
N LEU A 15 7.13 -31.17 -42.36
CA LEU A 15 8.44 -30.49 -42.45
C LEU A 15 9.07 -30.54 -43.85
N SER A 16 9.91 -29.52 -44.13
CA SER A 16 11.16 -29.48 -44.93
C SER A 16 11.20 -28.38 -46.00
N PRO A 17 12.39 -27.87 -46.41
CA PRO A 17 13.63 -27.64 -45.66
C PRO A 17 14.14 -26.18 -45.76
N LEU A 18 15.17 -25.88 -44.96
CA LEU A 18 15.93 -24.63 -44.93
C LEU A 18 16.49 -24.23 -46.31
N VAL A 19 16.42 -22.93 -46.61
CA VAL A 19 17.34 -22.23 -47.51
C VAL A 19 17.96 -21.07 -46.74
N LEU A 20 19.26 -21.18 -46.48
CA LEU A 20 20.12 -20.10 -46.00
C LEU A 20 20.38 -19.15 -47.18
N LEU A 21 19.97 -17.89 -47.04
CA LEU A 21 20.42 -16.80 -47.90
C LEU A 21 20.88 -15.65 -47.01
N SER A 22 22.20 -15.50 -46.97
CA SER A 22 22.90 -14.31 -46.49
C SER A 22 22.59 -13.13 -47.42
N SER A 23 22.02 -12.05 -46.88
CA SER A 23 22.03 -10.76 -47.54
C SER A 23 22.22 -9.65 -46.51
N SER A 24 23.45 -9.14 -46.46
CA SER A 24 23.81 -7.83 -45.95
C SER A 24 23.02 -6.75 -46.70
N SER A 25 22.26 -5.92 -45.98
CA SER A 25 21.74 -4.66 -46.51
C SER A 25 21.59 -3.62 -45.42
N THR A 26 22.41 -2.58 -45.55
CA THR A 26 22.36 -1.25 -44.97
C THR A 26 20.96 -0.76 -44.58
N TYR A 27 20.80 -0.34 -43.32
CA TYR A 27 19.63 0.39 -42.84
C TYR A 27 19.55 1.75 -43.56
N SER A 28 18.66 1.82 -44.55
CA SER A 28 18.19 3.08 -45.13
C SER A 28 16.78 3.33 -44.61
N SER A 29 16.62 4.41 -43.86
CA SER A 29 15.34 4.96 -43.43
C SER A 29 14.57 5.46 -44.65
N SER A 30 13.80 4.56 -45.27
CA SER A 30 12.78 4.94 -46.26
C SER A 30 11.42 4.66 -45.66
N CYS A 31 10.70 5.73 -45.32
CA CYS A 31 9.27 5.71 -44.99
C CYS A 31 8.49 5.05 -46.13
N ASN A 32 8.24 3.75 -46.02
CA ASN A 32 7.24 3.09 -46.83
C ASN A 32 5.88 3.62 -46.40
N LYS A 33 5.31 4.51 -47.22
CA LYS A 33 3.88 4.80 -47.26
C LYS A 33 3.14 3.52 -47.66
N ALA A 34 3.04 2.57 -46.73
CA ALA A 34 2.02 1.55 -46.80
C ALA A 34 0.69 2.28 -46.69
N ARG A 35 -0.04 2.29 -47.80
CA ARG A 35 -1.40 2.80 -47.93
C ARG A 35 -2.23 2.18 -46.82
N ALA A 36 -2.45 2.93 -45.76
CA ALA A 36 -3.29 2.55 -44.63
C ALA A 36 -4.63 2.09 -45.20
N LEU A 37 -4.95 0.82 -44.99
CA LEU A 37 -6.33 0.36 -45.03
C LEU A 37 -7.06 1.27 -44.04
N LEU A 38 -7.99 2.07 -44.57
CA LEU A 38 -8.75 3.09 -43.86
C LEU A 38 -9.13 2.61 -42.46
N SER A 39 -8.42 3.10 -41.45
CA SER A 39 -8.88 3.07 -40.07
C SER A 39 -10.29 3.68 -40.09
N PRO A 40 -11.29 3.10 -39.40
CA PRO A 40 -12.59 3.74 -39.30
C PRO A 40 -12.34 5.16 -38.80
N SER A 41 -12.75 6.17 -39.57
CA SER A 41 -12.53 7.58 -39.23
C SER A 41 -12.96 7.77 -37.78
N LEU A 42 -12.00 8.08 -36.90
CA LEU A 42 -12.26 8.27 -35.49
C LEU A 42 -13.40 9.28 -35.38
N ARG A 43 -14.54 8.86 -34.82
CA ARG A 43 -15.68 9.75 -34.65
C ARG A 43 -15.26 10.89 -33.73
N SER A 44 -15.79 12.08 -33.94
CA SER A 44 -15.57 13.19 -33.00
C SER A 44 -15.95 12.75 -31.58
N PRO A 45 -15.24 13.24 -30.55
CA PRO A 45 -15.60 12.98 -29.15
C PRO A 45 -17.09 13.27 -28.93
N PRO A 46 -17.81 12.45 -28.15
CA PRO A 46 -19.23 12.68 -27.94
C PRO A 46 -19.43 14.02 -27.24
N THR A 47 -20.32 14.88 -27.74
CA THR A 47 -20.63 16.17 -27.11
C THR A 47 -21.79 16.02 -26.12
N PRO A 48 -21.67 16.49 -24.87
CA PRO A 48 -22.73 16.33 -23.88
C PRO A 48 -23.87 17.32 -24.15
N LYS A 49 -25.12 16.92 -23.86
CA LYS A 49 -26.25 17.87 -23.86
C LYS A 49 -26.02 18.93 -22.78
N LYS A 50 -26.45 20.16 -23.09
CA LYS A 50 -26.45 21.28 -22.15
C LYS A 50 -27.89 21.53 -21.72
N ILE A 51 -28.16 21.45 -20.42
CA ILE A 51 -29.47 21.75 -19.84
C ILE A 51 -29.32 23.00 -18.99
N PRO A 52 -30.07 24.09 -19.26
CA PRO A 52 -29.98 25.30 -18.45
C PRO A 52 -30.20 24.98 -16.97
N PHE A 53 -29.21 25.28 -16.15
CA PHE A 53 -29.27 25.15 -14.70
C PHE A 53 -28.35 26.21 -14.09
N THR A 54 -28.84 26.91 -13.07
CA THR A 54 -28.10 27.98 -12.40
C THR A 54 -27.81 27.54 -10.96
N VAL A 55 -26.53 27.50 -10.62
CA VAL A 55 -26.06 27.26 -9.24
C VAL A 55 -25.99 28.60 -8.52
N ALA A 56 -26.31 28.60 -7.23
CA ALA A 56 -26.19 29.78 -6.36
C ALA A 56 -25.43 29.42 -5.08
N ALA A 57 -24.39 30.19 -4.75
CA ALA A 57 -23.67 30.08 -3.48
C ALA A 57 -23.19 31.46 -3.02
N HIS A 58 -23.32 31.76 -1.72
CA HIS A 58 -22.89 33.02 -1.10
C HIS A 58 -23.34 34.29 -1.84
N GLY A 59 -24.59 34.30 -2.33
CA GLY A 59 -25.17 35.43 -3.06
C GLY A 59 -24.63 35.62 -4.49
N ARG A 60 -23.85 34.68 -5.02
CA ARG A 60 -23.37 34.65 -6.41
C ARG A 60 -24.02 33.51 -7.17
N THR A 61 -24.21 33.71 -8.48
CA THR A 61 -24.78 32.70 -9.37
C THR A 61 -23.90 32.46 -10.59
N TRP A 62 -23.93 31.24 -11.11
CA TRP A 62 -23.29 30.85 -12.38
C TRP A 62 -24.07 29.70 -13.05
N ASP A 63 -23.91 29.57 -14.36
CA ASP A 63 -24.54 28.50 -15.12
C ASP A 63 -23.71 27.22 -15.05
N ASP A 64 -24.35 26.10 -14.71
CA ASP A 64 -23.80 24.75 -14.76
C ASP A 64 -24.66 23.89 -15.71
N PRO A 65 -24.45 23.98 -17.03
CA PRO A 65 -25.28 23.27 -17.99
C PRO A 65 -25.16 21.73 -17.93
N TYR A 66 -24.26 21.20 -17.10
CA TYR A 66 -24.00 19.78 -16.93
C TYR A 66 -24.45 19.25 -15.57
N HIS A 67 -25.16 20.08 -14.78
CA HIS A 67 -25.66 19.71 -13.45
C HIS A 67 -26.43 18.39 -13.43
N TRP A 68 -27.14 18.08 -14.52
CA TRP A 68 -27.90 16.85 -14.69
C TRP A 68 -27.04 15.57 -14.55
N MET A 69 -25.74 15.63 -14.84
CA MET A 69 -24.81 14.49 -14.69
C MET A 69 -24.56 14.10 -13.23
N ARG A 70 -24.98 14.93 -12.26
CA ARG A 70 -24.91 14.58 -10.84
C ARG A 70 -25.86 13.43 -10.47
N ASN A 71 -26.96 13.27 -11.20
CA ASN A 71 -27.92 12.19 -10.97
C ASN A 71 -27.42 10.89 -11.60
N THR A 72 -26.89 9.98 -10.78
CA THR A 72 -26.34 8.70 -11.24
C THR A 72 -27.40 7.75 -11.80
N ASP A 73 -28.67 7.95 -11.45
CA ASP A 73 -29.81 7.16 -11.94
C ASP A 73 -30.40 7.69 -13.26
N ASP A 74 -29.88 8.79 -13.79
CA ASP A 74 -30.35 9.36 -15.05
C ASP A 74 -29.94 8.44 -16.23
N PRO A 75 -30.91 7.91 -17.03
CA PRO A 75 -30.58 7.06 -18.17
C PRO A 75 -29.73 7.77 -19.23
N ASP A 76 -29.83 9.10 -19.35
CA ASP A 76 -29.01 9.87 -20.28
C ASP A 76 -27.54 9.94 -19.84
N LEU A 77 -27.27 9.79 -18.53
CA LEU A 77 -25.90 9.72 -18.01
C LEU A 77 -25.30 8.36 -18.36
N ARG A 78 -26.08 7.29 -18.21
CA ARG A 78 -25.65 5.94 -18.58
C ARG A 78 -25.29 5.86 -20.07
N ASP A 79 -26.20 6.30 -20.95
CA ASP A 79 -25.97 6.34 -22.39
C ASP A 79 -24.73 7.19 -22.75
N ARG A 80 -24.52 8.30 -22.03
CA ARG A 80 -23.33 9.13 -22.18
C ARG A 80 -22.05 8.38 -21.84
N LEU A 81 -21.99 7.72 -20.68
CA LEU A 81 -20.82 6.96 -20.25
C LEU A 81 -20.50 5.83 -21.22
N ASP A 82 -21.53 5.13 -21.73
CA ASP A 82 -21.34 4.09 -22.74
C ASP A 82 -20.75 4.66 -24.05
N ARG A 83 -21.18 5.86 -24.47
CA ARG A 83 -20.60 6.56 -25.64
C ARG A 83 -19.17 7.05 -25.42
N GLU A 84 -18.85 7.55 -24.22
CA GLU A 84 -17.48 7.96 -23.86
C GLU A 84 -16.54 6.76 -23.83
N ASN A 85 -16.96 5.65 -23.21
CA ASN A 85 -16.19 4.40 -23.20
C ASN A 85 -15.96 3.87 -24.62
N ALA A 86 -17.00 3.85 -25.46
CA ALA A 86 -16.85 3.42 -26.85
C ALA A 86 -15.90 4.33 -27.66
N TYR A 87 -15.91 5.64 -27.39
CA TYR A 87 -14.94 6.56 -28.00
C TYR A 87 -13.51 6.29 -27.51
N ALA A 88 -13.32 6.13 -26.20
CA ALA A 88 -12.03 5.81 -25.61
C ALA A 88 -11.46 4.49 -26.14
N ASP A 89 -12.28 3.45 -26.25
CA ASP A 89 -11.90 2.16 -26.83
C ASP A 89 -11.48 2.28 -28.29
N ALA A 90 -12.22 3.06 -29.09
CA ALA A 90 -11.88 3.33 -30.48
C ALA A 90 -10.58 4.13 -30.61
N PHE A 91 -10.38 5.14 -29.75
CA PHE A 91 -9.15 5.94 -29.71
C PHE A 91 -7.93 5.09 -29.33
N MET A 92 -8.08 4.20 -28.34
CA MET A 92 -7.01 3.33 -27.85
C MET A 92 -6.80 2.06 -28.69
N ALA A 93 -7.59 1.84 -29.75
CA ALA A 93 -7.56 0.61 -30.54
C ALA A 93 -6.19 0.31 -31.16
N GLU A 94 -5.50 1.33 -31.67
CA GLU A 94 -4.16 1.17 -32.28
C GLU A 94 -3.09 0.80 -31.24
N ALA A 95 -3.28 1.20 -29.98
CA ALA A 95 -2.38 0.88 -28.87
C ALA A 95 -2.58 -0.54 -28.30
N CYS A 96 -3.51 -1.34 -28.85
CA CYS A 96 -3.85 -2.66 -28.32
C CYS A 96 -2.64 -3.64 -28.28
N GLY A 97 -1.72 -3.53 -29.25
CA GLY A 97 -0.48 -4.32 -29.26
C GLY A 97 0.44 -3.93 -28.09
N LEU A 98 0.71 -2.64 -27.93
CA LEU A 98 1.54 -2.11 -26.85
C LEU A 98 0.92 -2.41 -25.48
N ARG A 99 -0.39 -2.24 -25.31
CA ARG A 99 -1.10 -2.56 -24.05
C ARG A 99 -0.93 -4.02 -23.66
N ARG A 100 -1.05 -4.95 -24.63
CA ARG A 100 -0.82 -6.38 -24.39
C ARG A 100 0.63 -6.67 -24.00
N GLN A 101 1.59 -6.02 -24.65
CA GLN A 101 2.99 -6.15 -24.30
C GLN A 101 3.28 -5.65 -22.88
N LEU A 102 2.84 -4.44 -22.54
CA LEU A 102 3.02 -3.86 -21.20
C LEU A 102 2.37 -4.74 -20.12
N ALA A 103 1.15 -5.21 -20.34
CA ALA A 103 0.48 -6.10 -19.40
C ALA A 103 1.20 -7.44 -19.23
N ALA A 104 1.80 -7.99 -20.30
CA ALA A 104 2.59 -9.21 -20.22
C ALA A 104 3.91 -8.99 -19.44
N GLU A 105 4.57 -7.85 -19.66
CA GLU A 105 5.77 -7.46 -18.91
C GLU A 105 5.48 -7.29 -17.42
N MET A 106 4.43 -6.54 -17.07
CA MET A 106 4.00 -6.33 -15.67
C MET A 106 3.67 -7.66 -15.01
N ARG A 107 2.86 -8.52 -15.66
CA ARG A 107 2.53 -9.85 -15.15
C ARG A 107 3.75 -10.75 -14.96
N ALA A 108 4.73 -10.67 -15.85
CA ALA A 108 5.96 -11.47 -15.75
C ALA A 108 6.83 -11.07 -14.55
N ARG A 109 6.63 -9.87 -13.97
CA ARG A 109 7.33 -9.40 -12.77
C ARG A 109 6.59 -9.74 -11.47
N VAL A 110 5.30 -10.07 -11.54
CA VAL A 110 4.53 -10.49 -10.37
C VAL A 110 4.95 -11.92 -9.99
N PRO A 111 5.38 -12.17 -8.74
CA PRO A 111 5.69 -13.52 -8.28
C PRO A 111 4.48 -14.46 -8.40
N ALA A 112 4.73 -15.74 -8.68
CA ALA A 112 3.67 -16.75 -8.80
C ALA A 112 2.87 -16.95 -7.50
N THR A 113 3.46 -16.62 -6.36
CA THR A 113 2.81 -16.61 -5.05
C THR A 113 3.31 -15.42 -4.27
N VAL A 114 2.40 -14.62 -3.74
CA VAL A 114 2.70 -13.45 -2.90
C VAL A 114 2.23 -13.76 -1.49
N ALA A 115 3.11 -13.60 -0.50
CA ALA A 115 2.78 -13.85 0.90
C ALA A 115 3.43 -12.81 1.81
N THR A 116 2.73 -12.42 2.86
CA THR A 116 3.29 -11.55 3.90
C THR A 116 4.21 -12.35 4.82
N PRO A 117 5.33 -11.80 5.29
CA PRO A 117 6.14 -12.42 6.33
C PRO A 117 5.30 -12.71 7.58
N PRO A 118 5.34 -13.94 8.14
CA PRO A 118 4.51 -14.28 9.28
C PRO A 118 4.79 -13.41 10.51
N GLU A 119 3.71 -12.98 11.15
CA GLU A 119 3.74 -12.12 12.33
C GLU A 119 3.35 -12.93 13.56
N ARG A 120 4.20 -12.88 14.58
CA ARG A 120 3.92 -13.54 15.85
C ARG A 120 3.00 -12.68 16.70
N TRP A 121 1.94 -13.30 17.21
CA TRP A 121 1.12 -12.72 18.26
C TRP A 121 0.61 -13.83 19.19
N GLY A 122 1.07 -13.80 20.44
CA GLY A 122 0.81 -14.86 21.41
C GLY A 122 1.37 -16.21 20.90
N PRO A 123 0.56 -17.29 20.89
CA PRO A 123 0.98 -18.62 20.43
C PRO A 123 0.85 -18.83 18.90
N TRP A 124 0.48 -17.79 18.15
CA TRP A 124 0.15 -17.89 16.73
C TRP A 124 1.11 -17.09 15.86
N LEU A 125 1.32 -17.57 14.64
CA LEU A 125 1.90 -16.85 13.52
C LEU A 125 0.80 -16.56 12.51
N TYR A 126 0.48 -15.28 12.30
CA TYR A 126 -0.51 -14.80 11.33
C TYR A 126 0.18 -14.37 10.04
N TYR A 127 -0.45 -14.64 8.90
CA TYR A 127 0.03 -14.18 7.59
C TYR A 127 -1.10 -14.24 6.57
N GLN A 128 -0.89 -13.55 5.47
CA GLN A 128 -1.74 -13.60 4.30
C GLN A 128 -0.94 -14.10 3.10
N TYR A 129 -1.62 -14.76 2.17
CA TYR A 129 -1.04 -15.07 0.86
C TYR A 129 -2.13 -15.04 -0.21
N ILE A 130 -1.72 -14.76 -1.44
CA ILE A 130 -2.58 -14.85 -2.63
C ILE A 130 -2.22 -16.17 -3.33
N PRO A 131 -3.16 -17.13 -3.43
CA PRO A 131 -2.93 -18.38 -4.15
C PRO A 131 -2.65 -18.14 -5.64
N GLU A 132 -1.91 -19.04 -6.27
CA GLU A 132 -1.64 -18.96 -7.71
C GLU A 132 -2.94 -18.93 -8.52
N GLY A 133 -3.05 -17.95 -9.43
CA GLY A 133 -4.22 -17.77 -10.29
C GLY A 133 -5.45 -17.18 -9.59
N LYS A 134 -5.33 -16.78 -8.32
CA LYS A 134 -6.37 -16.05 -7.56
C LYS A 134 -6.03 -14.57 -7.47
N GLU A 135 -7.04 -13.75 -7.22
CA GLU A 135 -6.92 -12.28 -7.19
C GLU A 135 -6.93 -11.72 -5.75
N TYR A 136 -7.44 -12.50 -4.78
CA TYR A 136 -7.62 -12.04 -3.41
C TYR A 136 -6.82 -12.85 -2.39
N PRO A 137 -6.42 -12.24 -1.27
CA PRO A 137 -5.66 -12.92 -0.23
C PRO A 137 -6.50 -13.90 0.59
N ILE A 138 -5.80 -14.83 1.25
CA ILE A 138 -6.33 -15.70 2.30
C ILE A 138 -5.61 -15.35 3.60
N LEU A 139 -6.37 -15.05 4.66
CA LEU A 139 -5.82 -14.83 6.00
C LEU A 139 -5.72 -16.16 6.74
N CYS A 140 -4.51 -16.50 7.17
CA CYS A 140 -4.20 -17.76 7.84
C CYS A 140 -3.46 -17.54 9.15
N ARG A 141 -3.47 -18.58 9.99
CA ARG A 141 -2.54 -18.69 11.12
C ARG A 141 -1.96 -20.09 11.26
N LYS A 142 -0.80 -20.17 11.92
CA LYS A 142 -0.13 -21.40 12.33
C LYS A 142 0.23 -21.34 13.81
N PHE A 143 0.07 -22.44 14.52
CA PHE A 143 0.54 -22.53 15.90
C PHE A 143 2.08 -22.56 15.91
N SER A 144 2.70 -21.77 16.80
CA SER A 144 4.15 -21.71 16.96
C SER A 144 4.55 -21.95 18.40
N HIS A 145 5.44 -22.91 18.63
CA HIS A 145 6.02 -23.13 19.95
C HIS A 145 6.92 -21.94 20.36
N PRO A 146 7.06 -21.64 21.67
CA PRO A 146 7.78 -20.47 22.15
C PRO A 146 9.30 -20.46 21.89
N ASP A 147 9.90 -21.59 21.52
CA ASP A 147 11.35 -21.76 21.42
C ASP A 147 11.96 -21.03 20.21
N GLY A 148 12.26 -19.74 20.36
CA GLY A 148 13.28 -18.99 19.62
C GLY A 148 13.05 -18.72 18.13
N LEU A 149 13.29 -17.46 17.72
CA LEU A 149 13.24 -16.96 16.33
C LEU A 149 13.94 -17.86 15.31
N VAL A 150 15.06 -18.49 15.70
CA VAL A 150 15.89 -19.35 14.83
C VAL A 150 15.19 -20.68 14.48
N LYS A 151 14.40 -21.28 15.38
CA LYS A 151 13.61 -22.48 15.07
C LYS A 151 12.33 -22.15 14.32
N THR A 152 11.76 -20.96 14.53
CA THR A 152 10.64 -20.45 13.73
C THR A 152 11.04 -20.24 12.27
N LEU A 153 12.26 -19.71 12.04
CA LEU A 153 12.86 -19.60 10.71
C LEU A 153 13.09 -20.96 10.04
N LEU A 154 13.61 -21.96 10.76
CA LEU A 154 13.68 -23.34 10.25
C LEU A 154 12.30 -23.98 10.06
N GLY A 155 11.28 -23.53 10.80
CA GLY A 155 9.88 -23.91 10.62
C GLY A 155 9.30 -23.47 9.27
N TYR A 156 9.82 -22.39 8.66
CA TYR A 156 9.43 -22.00 7.30
C TYR A 156 9.77 -23.08 6.25
N MET A 157 10.81 -23.89 6.51
CA MET A 157 11.20 -25.01 5.65
C MET A 157 10.49 -26.32 6.02
N HIS A 158 9.80 -26.39 7.16
CA HIS A 158 9.25 -27.64 7.71
C HIS A 158 7.75 -27.57 8.06
N ARG A 159 6.99 -28.35 7.29
CA ARG A 159 5.52 -28.55 7.24
C ARG A 159 4.84 -29.12 8.51
N PHE A 160 5.31 -28.82 9.72
CA PHE A 160 4.90 -29.58 10.93
C PHE A 160 3.83 -28.92 11.84
N SER A 161 3.27 -27.74 11.52
CA SER A 161 2.03 -27.25 12.16
C SER A 161 0.90 -27.10 11.15
N LYS A 162 -0.29 -27.58 11.51
CA LYS A 162 -1.49 -27.51 10.67
C LYS A 162 -1.90 -26.05 10.50
N GLU A 163 -1.90 -25.59 9.26
CA GLU A 163 -2.40 -24.27 8.88
C GLU A 163 -3.91 -24.17 9.15
N GLU A 164 -4.34 -23.02 9.67
CA GLU A 164 -5.73 -22.70 9.89
C GLU A 164 -6.12 -21.47 9.07
N VAL A 165 -7.01 -21.66 8.09
CA VAL A 165 -7.63 -20.57 7.33
C VAL A 165 -8.65 -19.86 8.22
N LEU A 166 -8.54 -18.54 8.31
CA LEU A 166 -9.42 -17.68 9.10
C LEU A 166 -10.49 -17.05 8.22
N LEU A 167 -10.09 -16.53 7.06
CA LEU A 167 -10.97 -15.91 6.08
C LEU A 167 -10.38 -16.12 4.68
N ASP A 168 -11.23 -16.40 3.70
CA ASP A 168 -10.88 -16.52 2.28
C ASP A 168 -11.74 -15.54 1.49
N TRP A 169 -11.11 -14.54 0.91
CA TRP A 169 -11.77 -13.49 0.15
C TRP A 169 -12.26 -14.05 -1.17
N ASN A 170 -11.56 -15.06 -1.72
CA ASN A 170 -11.91 -15.67 -3.00
C ASN A 170 -13.24 -16.42 -2.91
N GLU A 171 -13.51 -17.11 -1.79
CA GLU A 171 -14.81 -17.76 -1.57
C GLU A 171 -15.96 -16.74 -1.60
N ILE A 172 -15.76 -15.56 -1.00
CA ILE A 172 -16.74 -14.48 -0.99
C ILE A 172 -16.87 -13.87 -2.39
N ALA A 173 -15.76 -13.61 -3.08
CA ALA A 173 -15.75 -13.08 -4.43
C ALA A 173 -16.42 -14.03 -5.43
N GLU A 174 -16.27 -15.35 -5.28
CA GLU A 174 -16.95 -16.34 -6.10
C GLU A 174 -18.48 -16.30 -5.90
N GLN A 175 -18.93 -15.96 -4.69
CA GLN A 175 -20.35 -15.83 -4.38
C GLN A 175 -20.97 -14.52 -4.90
N PHE A 176 -20.26 -13.38 -4.76
CA PHE A 176 -20.82 -12.05 -5.04
C PHE A 176 -20.26 -11.36 -6.29
N GLY A 177 -19.20 -11.89 -6.89
CA GLY A 177 -18.49 -11.32 -8.03
C GLY A 177 -17.49 -10.21 -7.68
N TYR A 178 -17.58 -9.65 -6.46
CA TYR A 178 -16.70 -8.63 -5.92
C TYR A 178 -16.61 -8.78 -4.40
N VAL A 179 -15.45 -8.45 -3.85
CA VAL A 179 -15.26 -8.36 -2.40
C VAL A 179 -14.27 -7.26 -2.06
N HIS A 180 -14.61 -6.47 -1.06
CA HIS A 180 -13.70 -5.59 -0.36
C HIS A 180 -13.84 -5.83 1.14
N ILE A 181 -12.78 -6.36 1.75
CA ILE A 181 -12.67 -6.44 3.20
C ILE A 181 -11.88 -5.22 3.65
N GLY A 182 -12.50 -4.37 4.47
CA GLY A 182 -11.87 -3.15 4.99
C GLY A 182 -11.02 -3.44 6.23
N THR A 183 -11.58 -3.22 7.40
CA THR A 183 -10.89 -3.50 8.66
C THR A 183 -11.02 -4.97 9.03
N CYS A 184 -9.94 -5.58 9.53
CA CYS A 184 -9.89 -6.97 9.97
C CYS A 184 -9.14 -7.03 11.33
N ARG A 185 -9.79 -7.53 12.39
CA ARG A 185 -9.24 -7.58 13.76
C ARG A 185 -9.54 -8.92 14.43
N ILE A 186 -8.50 -9.59 14.91
CA ILE A 186 -8.61 -10.78 15.74
C ILE A 186 -8.80 -10.36 17.20
N SER A 187 -9.63 -11.08 17.97
CA SER A 187 -9.81 -10.82 19.40
C SER A 187 -8.52 -11.11 20.19
N PRO A 188 -8.26 -10.44 21.34
CA PRO A 188 -7.07 -10.67 22.14
C PRO A 188 -6.88 -12.12 22.62
N ASP A 189 -7.97 -12.87 22.81
CA ASP A 189 -7.94 -14.30 23.13
C ASP A 189 -7.80 -15.23 21.91
N HIS A 190 -7.67 -14.66 20.71
CA HIS A 190 -7.52 -15.33 19.42
C HIS A 190 -8.69 -16.25 19.03
N LYS A 191 -9.89 -16.07 19.59
CA LYS A 191 -11.06 -16.89 19.29
C LYS A 191 -11.99 -16.31 18.24
N PHE A 192 -12.03 -14.99 18.08
CA PHE A 192 -12.94 -14.32 17.18
C PHE A 192 -12.19 -13.50 16.14
N LEU A 193 -12.79 -13.35 14.97
CA LEU A 193 -12.37 -12.45 13.92
C LEU A 193 -13.52 -11.50 13.60
N ALA A 194 -13.31 -10.20 13.80
CA ALA A 194 -14.22 -9.15 13.36
C ALA A 194 -13.68 -8.52 12.08
N TYR A 195 -14.54 -8.33 11.08
CA TYR A 195 -14.14 -7.68 9.84
C TYR A 195 -15.29 -6.90 9.19
N THR A 196 -14.95 -5.90 8.39
CA THR A 196 -15.92 -5.14 7.58
C THR A 196 -15.93 -5.64 6.14
N LEU A 197 -17.10 -5.73 5.51
CA LEU A 197 -17.31 -6.36 4.21
C LEU A 197 -18.20 -5.49 3.30
N ASP A 198 -17.71 -5.19 2.09
CA ASP A 198 -18.49 -4.65 0.98
C ASP A 198 -18.42 -5.61 -0.22
N THR A 199 -19.57 -6.06 -0.71
CA THR A 199 -19.70 -6.97 -1.86
C THR A 199 -20.22 -6.28 -3.12
N SER A 200 -20.42 -4.96 -3.07
CA SER A 200 -21.05 -4.15 -4.12
C SER A 200 -20.13 -3.08 -4.72
N GLY A 201 -19.09 -2.68 -4.00
CA GLY A 201 -18.23 -1.55 -4.36
C GLY A 201 -18.85 -0.19 -4.04
N SER A 202 -19.84 -0.15 -3.15
CA SER A 202 -20.52 1.08 -2.72
C SER A 202 -19.80 1.83 -1.60
N GLU A 203 -18.71 1.24 -1.07
CA GLU A 203 -17.98 1.72 0.11
C GLU A 203 -18.86 1.79 1.38
N VAL A 204 -19.95 1.00 1.37
CA VAL A 204 -20.80 0.75 2.53
C VAL A 204 -20.45 -0.63 3.06
N PHE A 205 -19.86 -0.69 4.24
CA PHE A 205 -19.34 -1.94 4.78
C PHE A 205 -20.21 -2.50 5.91
N ALA A 206 -20.58 -3.77 5.80
CA ALA A 206 -21.25 -4.51 6.85
C ALA A 206 -20.23 -5.10 7.84
N LEU A 207 -20.55 -5.10 9.13
CA LEU A 207 -19.76 -5.78 10.16
C LEU A 207 -20.07 -7.27 10.19
N GLN A 208 -19.03 -8.10 10.20
CA GLN A 208 -19.08 -9.54 10.38
C GLN A 208 -18.22 -9.96 11.57
N VAL A 209 -18.72 -10.88 12.41
CA VAL A 209 -17.95 -11.52 13.47
C VAL A 209 -17.99 -13.03 13.28
N LYS A 210 -16.81 -13.62 13.11
CA LYS A 210 -16.59 -15.04 12.91
C LYS A 210 -15.97 -15.65 14.15
N ASP A 211 -16.56 -16.74 14.62
CA ASP A 211 -15.92 -17.63 15.61
C ASP A 211 -14.91 -18.51 14.87
N LEU A 212 -13.65 -18.44 15.28
CA LEU A 212 -12.55 -19.16 14.63
C LEU A 212 -12.53 -20.65 14.98
N GLN A 213 -13.12 -21.06 16.10
CA GLN A 213 -13.24 -22.46 16.48
C GLN A 213 -14.35 -23.16 15.68
N THR A 214 -15.54 -22.56 15.66
CA THR A 214 -16.70 -23.14 14.96
C THR A 214 -16.73 -22.81 13.47
N LYS A 215 -15.95 -21.81 13.03
CA LYS A 215 -15.89 -21.28 11.66
C LYS A 215 -17.19 -20.62 11.18
N HIS A 216 -18.14 -20.40 12.07
CA HIS A 216 -19.41 -19.76 11.76
C HIS A 216 -19.38 -18.26 12.00
N ILE A 217 -20.13 -17.52 11.19
CA ILE A 217 -20.47 -16.13 11.46
C ILE A 217 -21.48 -16.13 12.60
N ILE A 218 -21.10 -15.54 13.74
CA ILE A 218 -21.93 -15.47 14.95
C ILE A 218 -22.66 -14.14 15.08
N SER A 219 -22.25 -13.13 14.30
CA SER A 219 -22.92 -11.83 14.23
C SER A 219 -22.68 -11.19 12.87
N SER A 220 -23.72 -10.56 12.33
CA SER A 220 -23.69 -9.78 11.09
C SER A 220 -24.55 -8.52 11.26
N SER A 221 -24.03 -7.36 10.87
CA SER A 221 -24.77 -6.08 10.85
C SER A 221 -24.81 -5.50 9.44
N GLU A 222 -25.66 -6.06 8.57
CA GLU A 222 -25.75 -5.70 7.14
C GLU A 222 -26.26 -4.28 6.88
N ASN A 223 -26.99 -3.69 7.84
CA ASN A 223 -27.63 -2.38 7.68
C ASN A 223 -26.84 -1.21 8.29
N GLN A 224 -25.63 -1.47 8.79
CA GLN A 224 -24.81 -0.46 9.44
C GLN A 224 -23.54 -0.26 8.62
N ASN A 225 -23.32 0.96 8.13
CA ASN A 225 -22.09 1.30 7.43
C ASN A 225 -20.96 1.47 8.46
N VAL A 226 -20.17 0.41 8.66
CA VAL A 226 -19.10 0.36 9.66
C VAL A 226 -17.75 0.75 9.06
N VAL A 227 -17.12 1.78 9.63
CA VAL A 227 -15.83 2.30 9.13
C VAL A 227 -14.65 1.77 9.94
N SER A 228 -14.71 1.88 11.27
CA SER A 228 -13.64 1.46 12.18
C SER A 228 -14.18 0.48 13.22
N LEU A 229 -13.34 -0.44 13.69
CA LEU A 229 -13.68 -1.40 14.74
C LEU A 229 -12.46 -1.78 15.58
N THR A 230 -12.68 -2.08 16.86
CA THR A 230 -11.65 -2.59 17.76
C THR A 230 -12.24 -3.45 18.89
N TRP A 231 -11.48 -4.46 19.32
CA TRP A 231 -11.83 -5.30 20.46
C TRP A 231 -11.43 -4.62 21.77
N ALA A 232 -12.27 -4.75 22.80
CA ALA A 232 -11.84 -4.49 24.16
C ALA A 232 -10.93 -5.61 24.67
N GLY A 233 -10.13 -5.32 25.70
CA GLY A 233 -9.20 -6.28 26.29
C GLY A 233 -9.85 -7.53 26.89
N ASP A 234 -11.17 -7.52 27.12
CA ASP A 234 -11.94 -8.66 27.61
C ASP A 234 -12.24 -9.73 26.54
N SER A 235 -11.95 -9.44 25.25
CA SER A 235 -12.27 -10.28 24.09
C SER A 235 -13.75 -10.59 23.87
N GLY A 236 -14.65 -10.02 24.67
CA GLY A 236 -16.10 -10.22 24.59
C GLY A 236 -16.86 -8.98 24.12
N SER A 237 -16.23 -7.81 24.21
CA SER A 237 -16.79 -6.53 23.79
C SER A 237 -16.11 -6.03 22.51
N LEU A 238 -16.91 -5.70 21.50
CA LEU A 238 -16.46 -5.17 20.22
C LEU A 238 -17.04 -3.76 20.02
N LEU A 239 -16.17 -2.77 19.87
CA LEU A 239 -16.58 -1.40 19.56
C LEU A 239 -16.40 -1.14 18.07
N TYR A 240 -17.29 -0.34 17.49
CA TYR A 240 -17.22 0.05 16.08
C TYR A 240 -17.94 1.38 15.82
N THR A 241 -17.55 2.07 14.74
CA THR A 241 -18.20 3.31 14.30
C THR A 241 -19.22 3.05 13.21
N ILE A 242 -20.30 3.85 13.18
CA ILE A 242 -21.28 3.86 12.09
C ILE A 242 -21.39 5.24 11.44
N CYS A 243 -21.72 5.26 10.15
CA CYS A 243 -21.94 6.50 9.40
C CYS A 243 -23.38 7.03 9.46
N ASP A 244 -23.51 8.33 9.21
CA ASP A 244 -24.78 9.00 8.90
C ASP A 244 -25.09 8.91 7.38
N GLU A 245 -26.19 9.54 6.96
CA GLU A 245 -26.62 9.62 5.56
C GLU A 245 -25.63 10.28 4.60
N THR A 246 -24.63 11.02 5.13
CA THR A 246 -23.54 11.63 4.35
C THR A 246 -22.28 10.76 4.29
N GLN A 247 -22.38 9.50 4.75
CA GLN A 247 -21.26 8.56 4.89
C GLN A 247 -20.18 9.02 5.89
N ARG A 248 -20.51 9.98 6.78
CA ARG A 248 -19.58 10.48 7.80
C ARG A 248 -19.68 9.59 9.06
N PRO A 249 -18.59 8.99 9.55
CA PRO A 249 -18.60 8.22 10.78
C PRO A 249 -18.82 9.17 11.96
N TYR A 250 -19.88 8.96 12.73
CA TYR A 250 -20.30 9.92 13.77
C TYR A 250 -20.67 9.27 15.10
N LYS A 251 -20.94 7.95 15.13
CA LYS A 251 -21.43 7.27 16.33
C LYS A 251 -20.62 6.01 16.60
N VAL A 252 -20.27 5.81 17.87
CA VAL A 252 -19.60 4.61 18.37
C VAL A 252 -20.63 3.72 19.07
N LEU A 253 -20.69 2.47 18.66
CA LEU A 253 -21.50 1.43 19.30
C LEU A 253 -20.59 0.38 19.94
N CYS A 254 -21.07 -0.24 21.02
CA CYS A 254 -20.44 -1.39 21.67
C CYS A 254 -21.36 -2.60 21.57
N LYS A 255 -20.85 -3.68 20.99
CA LYS A 255 -21.49 -4.98 20.94
C LYS A 255 -20.88 -5.93 21.95
N ILE A 256 -21.71 -6.50 22.81
CA ILE A 256 -21.32 -7.61 23.70
C ILE A 256 -21.66 -8.93 23.00
N LEU A 257 -20.65 -9.76 22.72
CA LEU A 257 -20.85 -11.03 22.04
C LEU A 257 -21.73 -11.98 22.86
N GLY A 258 -22.65 -12.66 22.18
CA GLY A 258 -23.60 -13.59 22.80
C GLY A 258 -24.74 -12.92 23.58
N SER A 259 -24.82 -11.59 23.57
CA SER A 259 -25.98 -10.85 24.10
C SER A 259 -27.02 -10.63 23.01
N ASP A 260 -28.30 -10.88 23.32
CA ASP A 260 -29.43 -10.52 22.44
C ASP A 260 -29.85 -9.05 22.60
N LYS A 261 -29.12 -8.27 23.42
CA LYS A 261 -29.40 -6.85 23.61
C LYS A 261 -28.99 -6.06 22.37
N ALA A 262 -29.68 -4.94 22.15
CA ALA A 262 -29.24 -3.94 21.19
C ALA A 262 -27.85 -3.42 21.56
N ASP A 263 -27.06 -3.06 20.55
CA ASP A 263 -25.71 -2.55 20.75
C ASP A 263 -25.74 -1.20 21.49
N ASP A 264 -24.91 -1.05 22.52
CA ASP A 264 -24.94 0.10 23.41
C ASP A 264 -24.27 1.32 22.74
N PRO A 265 -24.94 2.49 22.64
CA PRO A 265 -24.32 3.69 22.10
C PRO A 265 -23.34 4.28 23.12
N ILE A 266 -22.06 4.35 22.75
CA ILE A 266 -20.98 4.84 23.63
C ILE A 266 -20.73 6.33 23.42
N PHE A 267 -20.72 6.78 22.17
CA PHE A 267 -20.42 8.16 21.82
C PHE A 267 -21.15 8.58 20.54
N THR A 268 -21.51 9.86 20.43
CA THR A 268 -22.10 10.45 19.21
C THR A 268 -21.53 11.85 19.02
N GLU A 269 -20.94 12.08 17.85
CA GLU A 269 -20.50 13.39 17.38
C GLU A 269 -21.63 14.10 16.67
N HIS A 270 -21.98 15.27 17.18
CA HIS A 270 -23.09 16.08 16.69
C HIS A 270 -22.65 17.17 15.72
N ASP A 271 -21.37 17.55 15.73
CA ASP A 271 -20.82 18.52 14.77
C ASP A 271 -20.52 17.82 13.43
N LEU A 272 -21.15 18.30 12.36
CA LEU A 272 -21.02 17.76 11.00
C LEU A 272 -19.62 17.94 10.41
N ASN A 273 -18.77 18.78 11.01
CA ASN A 273 -17.39 18.99 10.56
C ASN A 273 -16.42 17.94 11.09
N TYR A 274 -16.85 17.08 12.02
CA TYR A 274 -16.02 16.10 12.69
C TYR A 274 -16.40 14.67 12.31
N CYS A 275 -15.39 13.83 12.13
CA CYS A 275 -15.49 12.39 11.92
C CYS A 275 -14.98 11.68 13.18
N VAL A 276 -15.66 10.59 13.56
CA VAL A 276 -15.26 9.77 14.71
C VAL A 276 -14.52 8.53 14.26
N ASP A 277 -13.40 8.26 14.90
CA ASP A 277 -12.62 7.03 14.74
C ASP A 277 -12.35 6.40 16.11
N ILE A 278 -12.06 5.09 16.14
CA ILE A 278 -11.70 4.38 17.37
C ILE A 278 -10.46 3.52 17.19
N THR A 279 -9.65 3.43 18.24
CA THR A 279 -8.52 2.51 18.28
C THR A 279 -8.26 2.00 19.69
N SER A 280 -7.69 0.81 19.82
CA SER A 280 -7.26 0.27 21.11
C SER A 280 -5.80 0.62 21.35
N THR A 281 -5.45 0.95 22.60
CA THR A 281 -4.04 1.00 23.00
C THR A 281 -3.41 -0.37 22.80
N LYS A 282 -2.12 -0.42 22.42
CA LYS A 282 -1.43 -1.68 22.18
C LYS A 282 -1.41 -2.61 23.41
N ASP A 283 -1.37 -2.05 24.62
CA ASP A 283 -1.46 -2.81 25.86
C ASP A 283 -2.89 -3.28 26.20
N SER A 284 -3.87 -3.02 25.32
CA SER A 284 -5.28 -3.41 25.40
C SER A 284 -6.02 -2.87 26.64
N LYS A 285 -5.47 -1.89 27.35
CA LYS A 285 -6.08 -1.34 28.57
C LYS A 285 -7.12 -0.26 28.28
N TYR A 286 -6.95 0.48 27.19
CA TYR A 286 -7.83 1.59 26.86
C TYR A 286 -8.26 1.51 25.40
N ILE A 287 -9.45 2.03 25.13
CA ILE A 287 -9.92 2.34 23.79
C ILE A 287 -10.00 3.86 23.71
N THR A 288 -9.43 4.44 22.67
CA THR A 288 -9.55 5.87 22.38
C THR A 288 -10.67 6.08 21.37
N ILE A 289 -11.43 7.15 21.59
CA ILE A 289 -12.43 7.66 20.66
C ILE A 289 -11.91 9.02 20.22
N ASN A 290 -11.66 9.16 18.93
CA ASN A 290 -11.02 10.33 18.36
C ASN A 290 -12.05 11.08 17.51
N SER A 291 -12.29 12.36 17.82
CA SER A 291 -13.14 13.24 17.01
C SER A 291 -12.26 14.20 16.22
N ASN A 292 -12.24 14.04 14.89
CA ASN A 292 -11.29 14.67 14.00
C ASN A 292 -12.00 15.53 12.95
N SER A 293 -11.62 16.80 12.83
CA SER A 293 -11.97 17.65 11.69
C SER A 293 -10.80 17.75 10.70
N ARG A 294 -11.04 18.32 9.52
CA ARG A 294 -10.00 18.55 8.51
C ARG A 294 -8.92 19.57 8.94
N THR A 295 -9.15 20.33 10.00
CA THR A 295 -8.26 21.42 10.45
C THR A 295 -7.91 21.36 11.94
N SER A 296 -8.56 20.49 12.71
CA SER A 296 -8.34 20.30 14.14
C SER A 296 -8.64 18.85 14.50
N SER A 297 -7.72 18.20 15.19
CA SER A 297 -8.00 16.98 15.94
C SER A 297 -8.12 17.35 17.41
N GLU A 298 -9.19 16.91 18.07
CA GLU A 298 -9.23 16.89 19.53
C GLU A 298 -8.72 15.53 19.97
N GLU A 299 -7.41 15.46 20.19
CA GLU A 299 -6.77 14.32 20.84
C GLU A 299 -6.46 14.69 22.29
N GLY A 300 -6.89 13.85 23.23
CA GLY A 300 -6.48 13.96 24.63
C GLY A 300 -5.03 13.52 24.85
N CYS A 301 -4.04 14.26 24.35
CA CYS A 301 -2.73 14.49 24.99
C CYS A 301 -1.87 15.53 24.25
N CYS A 302 -1.29 16.48 24.99
CA CYS A 302 -0.58 17.66 24.50
C CYS A 302 0.67 17.37 23.66
N SER A 303 0.91 18.17 22.61
CA SER A 303 2.25 18.38 22.04
C SER A 303 2.44 19.76 21.41
N SER A 304 3.69 20.25 21.48
CA SER A 304 4.16 21.56 21.03
C SER A 304 5.23 21.43 19.93
N ARG A 305 5.37 22.48 19.11
CA ARG A 305 6.11 22.53 17.83
C ARG A 305 7.59 22.10 17.93
N SER A 306 7.98 21.08 17.16
CA SER A 306 9.37 20.60 16.96
C SER A 306 9.89 20.91 15.54
N ARG A 307 11.21 20.83 15.35
CA ARG A 307 11.91 20.92 14.04
C ARG A 307 11.81 19.63 13.19
N TYR A 308 11.23 18.60 13.76
CA TYR A 308 10.90 17.34 13.11
C TYR A 308 9.39 17.29 12.96
N ASN A 309 8.90 16.90 11.78
CA ASN A 309 7.49 16.55 11.64
C ASN A 309 7.34 15.11 12.16
N LEU A 310 6.49 14.92 13.17
CA LEU A 310 6.12 13.60 13.66
C LEU A 310 5.11 13.02 12.67
N SER A 311 5.49 11.95 11.96
CA SER A 311 4.58 11.24 11.06
C SER A 311 3.87 10.07 11.75
N GLY A 312 4.39 9.63 12.90
CA GLY A 312 3.74 8.62 13.75
C GLY A 312 4.61 8.24 14.95
N TYR A 313 3.99 7.61 15.95
CA TYR A 313 4.69 7.06 17.11
C TYR A 313 3.98 5.82 17.66
N GLY A 314 4.69 5.02 18.45
CA GLY A 314 4.12 3.90 19.16
C GLY A 314 4.91 3.55 20.42
N HIS A 315 4.21 3.08 21.44
CA HIS A 315 4.83 2.47 22.61
C HIS A 315 4.83 0.96 22.46
N VAL A 316 5.99 0.33 22.65
CA VAL A 316 6.15 -1.12 22.55
C VAL A 316 7.18 -1.54 23.60
N HIS A 317 6.84 -2.48 24.50
CA HIS A 317 7.72 -3.06 25.53
C HIS A 317 8.75 -2.09 26.15
N GLY A 318 8.30 -1.02 26.82
CA GLY A 318 9.23 -0.08 27.47
C GLY A 318 10.09 0.73 26.49
N ASN A 319 9.71 0.80 25.21
CA ASN A 319 10.33 1.65 24.21
C ASN A 319 9.30 2.61 23.59
N LEU A 320 9.74 3.82 23.25
CA LEU A 320 9.03 4.77 22.41
C LEU A 320 9.64 4.73 21.01
N VAL A 321 8.85 4.33 20.03
CA VAL A 321 9.22 4.26 18.62
C VAL A 321 8.65 5.48 17.90
N LEU A 322 9.49 6.16 17.11
CA LEU A 322 9.13 7.40 16.42
C LEU A 322 9.41 7.30 14.92
N PHE A 323 8.43 7.71 14.12
CA PHE A 323 8.56 7.98 12.70
C PHE A 323 8.57 9.50 12.53
N LEU A 324 9.68 10.00 12.01
CA LEU A 324 9.96 11.42 11.91
C LEU A 324 10.34 11.77 10.48
N GLN A 325 10.10 13.02 10.08
CA GLN A 325 10.68 13.58 8.87
C GLN A 325 11.63 14.72 9.22
N LYS A 326 12.82 14.69 8.62
CA LYS A 326 13.85 15.73 8.75
C LYS A 326 14.22 16.23 7.35
N LYS A 327 13.86 17.48 7.04
CA LYS A 327 14.04 18.08 5.69
C LYS A 327 13.40 17.22 4.58
N GLY A 328 12.23 16.65 4.87
CA GLY A 328 11.51 15.76 3.95
C GLY A 328 12.17 14.40 3.71
N LEU A 329 13.17 14.01 4.51
CA LEU A 329 13.74 12.66 4.54
C LEU A 329 13.19 11.91 5.75
N PRO A 330 12.79 10.65 5.60
CA PRO A 330 12.25 9.85 6.70
C PRO A 330 13.35 9.44 7.66
N LEU A 331 12.97 9.30 8.92
CA LEU A 331 13.83 8.93 10.04
C LEU A 331 13.01 8.04 10.97
N PHE A 332 13.57 6.88 11.29
CA PHE A 332 12.99 5.95 12.25
C PHE A 332 13.94 5.80 13.43
N CYS A 333 13.42 5.93 14.65
CA CYS A 333 14.24 5.79 15.86
C CYS A 333 13.45 5.21 17.04
N SER A 334 14.16 4.56 17.96
CA SER A 334 13.65 4.09 19.24
C SER A 334 14.33 4.80 20.41
N ILE A 335 13.58 4.96 21.51
CA ILE A 335 14.02 5.56 22.76
C ILE A 335 13.59 4.64 23.90
N ASP A 336 14.54 4.29 24.78
CA ASP A 336 14.26 3.49 25.98
C ASP A 336 13.37 4.26 26.97
N MET A 337 12.39 3.57 27.56
CA MET A 337 11.45 4.08 28.55
C MET A 337 11.50 3.24 29.84
N PRO A 338 11.22 3.85 31.03
CA PRO A 338 10.91 5.25 31.24
C PRO A 338 12.16 6.12 31.07
N ILE A 339 11.96 7.34 30.55
CA ILE A 339 13.03 8.34 30.56
C ILE A 339 13.31 8.67 32.03
N VAL A 340 14.47 8.26 32.52
CA VAL A 340 14.81 8.21 33.96
C VAL A 340 14.97 9.61 34.58
N ASP A 341 15.18 10.63 33.76
CA ASP A 341 15.33 12.01 34.22
C ASP A 341 13.97 12.69 34.41
N ASN A 342 13.77 13.36 35.55
CA ASN A 342 12.68 14.32 35.75
C ASN A 342 12.87 15.49 34.78
N ILE A 343 12.24 15.42 33.62
CA ILE A 343 12.41 16.43 32.57
C ILE A 343 11.32 17.49 32.70
N GLU A 344 11.71 18.69 33.16
CA GLU A 344 10.89 19.89 33.02
C GLU A 344 11.17 20.56 31.67
N GLY A 345 10.13 20.68 30.82
CA GLY A 345 10.15 21.45 29.57
C GLY A 345 10.43 20.64 28.28
N PRO A 346 10.24 21.27 27.10
CA PRO A 346 10.38 20.60 25.80
C PRO A 346 11.85 20.27 25.47
N ARG A 347 12.12 19.00 25.13
CA ARG A 347 13.43 18.48 24.68
C ARG A 347 13.39 18.07 23.21
N LYS A 348 14.55 17.97 22.57
CA LYS A 348 14.69 17.46 21.20
C LYS A 348 14.94 15.95 21.25
N VAL A 349 14.54 15.22 20.22
CA VAL A 349 14.76 13.76 20.08
C VAL A 349 16.22 13.35 20.33
N LYS A 350 17.17 14.17 19.87
CA LYS A 350 18.62 13.97 20.07
C LYS A 350 19.07 14.03 21.55
N ASP A 351 18.24 14.57 22.43
CA ASP A 351 18.54 14.72 23.86
C ASP A 351 18.23 13.43 24.63
N PHE A 352 17.60 12.42 24.00
CA PHE A 352 17.17 11.17 24.61
C PHE A 352 18.03 9.95 24.23
N ASN A 353 19.24 10.16 23.69
CA ASN A 353 20.10 9.09 23.17
C ASN A 353 19.37 8.11 22.24
N ALA A 354 18.44 8.63 21.42
CA ALA A 354 17.63 7.82 20.52
C ALA A 354 18.50 6.98 19.57
N TRP A 355 18.22 5.68 19.49
CA TRP A 355 18.83 4.84 18.46
C TRP A 355 18.15 5.10 17.13
N VAL A 356 18.92 5.48 16.13
CA VAL A 356 18.42 5.79 14.79
C VAL A 356 18.68 4.61 13.88
N PHE A 357 17.62 4.11 13.25
CA PHE A 357 17.72 2.99 12.33
C PHE A 357 18.55 3.36 11.09
N PRO A 358 19.54 2.54 10.72
CA PRO A 358 20.41 2.81 9.59
C PRO A 358 19.69 2.50 8.26
N LEU A 359 19.14 3.52 7.61
CA LEU A 359 18.55 3.35 6.27
C LEU A 359 19.64 3.12 5.20
N PRO A 360 19.45 2.20 4.23
CA PRO A 360 20.42 1.93 3.17
C PRO A 360 20.73 3.16 2.29
N SER A 361 19.72 4.01 2.05
CA SER A 361 19.88 5.27 1.33
C SER A 361 18.98 6.35 1.93
N SER A 362 19.31 7.62 1.70
CA SER A 362 18.44 8.74 2.08
C SER A 362 17.13 8.80 1.28
N LEU A 363 17.05 8.08 0.16
CA LEU A 363 15.86 8.00 -0.69
C LEU A 363 14.92 6.88 -0.26
N CYS A 364 15.32 6.04 0.71
CA CYS A 364 14.46 5.03 1.28
C CYS A 364 13.35 5.68 2.10
N ASN A 365 12.13 5.19 1.93
CA ASN A 365 11.05 5.32 2.89
C ASN A 365 11.10 4.17 3.91
N ILE A 366 10.58 4.44 5.10
CA ILE A 366 10.41 3.44 6.15
C ILE A 366 9.01 3.59 6.74
N THR A 367 8.24 2.51 6.70
CA THR A 367 6.86 2.47 7.17
C THR A 367 6.70 1.41 8.25
N PRO A 368 5.79 1.62 9.22
CA PRO A 368 5.50 0.59 10.21
C PRO A 368 4.85 -0.63 9.54
N GLY A 369 5.35 -1.82 9.88
CA GLY A 369 4.67 -3.07 9.58
C GLY A 369 3.67 -3.46 10.67
N SER A 370 3.14 -4.67 10.58
CA SER A 370 2.28 -5.23 11.62
C SER A 370 3.06 -5.47 12.92
N ASN A 371 2.53 -4.96 14.03
CA ASN A 371 3.16 -4.99 15.35
C ASN A 371 2.09 -5.16 16.45
N ASN A 372 1.41 -6.31 16.42
CA ASN A 372 0.27 -6.62 17.29
C ASN A 372 0.68 -6.99 18.74
N ASP A 373 1.86 -7.59 18.94
CA ASP A 373 2.32 -7.97 20.28
C ASP A 373 3.02 -6.81 20.98
N PHE A 374 2.32 -6.16 21.93
CA PHE A 374 2.86 -5.07 22.73
C PHE A 374 4.08 -5.44 23.56
N LEU A 375 4.20 -6.72 23.97
CA LEU A 375 5.29 -7.19 24.82
C LEU A 375 6.54 -7.60 24.03
N SER A 376 6.48 -7.57 22.71
CA SER A 376 7.63 -7.85 21.85
C SER A 376 8.67 -6.74 21.93
N SER A 377 9.94 -7.07 22.10
CA SER A 377 11.05 -6.13 21.86
C SER A 377 11.35 -5.94 20.37
N VAL A 378 10.77 -6.78 19.51
CA VAL A 378 10.93 -6.73 18.05
C VAL A 378 9.83 -5.87 17.45
N TYR A 379 10.24 -4.88 16.65
CA TYR A 379 9.38 -4.00 15.88
C TYR A 379 9.59 -4.24 14.37
N ARG A 380 8.52 -4.58 13.66
CA ARG A 380 8.55 -4.79 12.21
C ARG A 380 8.39 -3.48 11.44
N VAL A 381 9.25 -3.26 10.46
CA VAL A 381 9.21 -2.14 9.52
C VAL A 381 9.34 -2.64 8.08
N VAL A 382 8.83 -1.86 7.13
CA VAL A 382 9.10 -2.04 5.70
C VAL A 382 9.98 -0.89 5.23
N VAL A 383 11.11 -1.22 4.62
CA VAL A 383 12.03 -0.26 4.00
C VAL A 383 11.93 -0.39 2.50
N SER A 384 11.70 0.71 1.80
CA SER A 384 11.42 0.71 0.36
C SER A 384 12.02 1.93 -0.31
N SER A 385 12.42 1.85 -1.57
CA SER A 385 12.78 3.03 -2.37
C SER A 385 12.43 2.81 -3.85
N PRO A 386 12.50 3.84 -4.70
CA PRO A 386 12.25 3.66 -6.12
C PRO A 386 13.19 2.66 -6.83
N VAL A 387 14.32 2.31 -6.19
CA VAL A 387 15.35 1.39 -6.73
C VAL A 387 15.70 0.24 -5.78
N ILE A 388 15.06 0.17 -4.61
CA ILE A 388 15.26 -0.91 -3.63
C ILE A 388 13.89 -1.55 -3.39
N PRO A 389 13.67 -2.79 -3.86
CA PRO A 389 12.45 -3.54 -3.62
C PRO A 389 12.13 -3.66 -2.13
N ASP A 390 10.85 -3.77 -1.80
CA ASP A 390 10.36 -3.75 -0.41
C ASP A 390 11.10 -4.77 0.46
N LEU A 391 11.72 -4.26 1.53
CA LEU A 391 12.44 -5.02 2.55
C LEU A 391 11.59 -5.06 3.81
N THR A 392 11.09 -6.23 4.19
CA THR A 392 10.49 -6.43 5.51
C THR A 392 11.58 -6.76 6.52
N VAL A 393 11.69 -5.93 7.55
CA VAL A 393 12.76 -5.99 8.55
C VAL A 393 12.16 -6.08 9.94
N ASP A 394 12.66 -7.03 10.73
CA ASP A 394 12.43 -7.10 12.16
C ASP A 394 13.57 -6.40 12.90
N TYR A 395 13.26 -5.31 13.61
CA TYR A 395 14.19 -4.55 14.42
C TYR A 395 14.03 -4.93 15.90
N ASP A 396 15.04 -5.59 16.47
CA ASP A 396 15.13 -5.85 17.91
C ASP A 396 15.60 -4.59 18.63
N MET A 397 14.67 -3.94 19.34
CA MET A 397 14.92 -2.68 20.02
C MET A 397 15.84 -2.81 21.24
N GLU A 398 15.86 -3.98 21.90
CA GLU A 398 16.70 -4.22 23.07
C GLU A 398 18.17 -4.44 22.68
N GLN A 399 18.38 -5.26 21.65
CA GLN A 399 19.72 -5.58 21.14
C GLN A 399 20.22 -4.54 20.13
N GLN A 400 19.33 -3.66 19.66
CA GLN A 400 19.59 -2.66 18.62
C GLN A 400 20.12 -3.28 17.31
N VAL A 401 19.67 -4.49 16.99
CA VAL A 401 20.02 -5.23 15.76
C VAL A 401 18.77 -5.43 14.92
N PHE A 402 18.94 -5.64 13.62
CA PHE A 402 17.82 -5.93 12.74
C PHE A 402 18.07 -7.17 11.88
N THR A 403 16.99 -7.79 11.42
CA THR A 403 17.00 -8.96 10.54
C THR A 403 16.07 -8.74 9.36
N ILE A 404 16.58 -8.88 8.14
CA ILE A 404 15.75 -8.90 6.93
C ILE A 404 15.01 -10.23 6.89
N LEU A 405 13.68 -10.17 6.95
CA LEU A 405 12.82 -11.35 6.87
C LEU A 405 12.46 -11.73 5.45
N HIS A 406 12.28 -10.72 4.61
CA HIS A 406 11.80 -10.88 3.25
C HIS A 406 12.21 -9.67 2.43
N GLN A 407 12.52 -9.93 1.16
CA GLN A 407 12.63 -8.92 0.13
C GLN A 407 11.71 -9.32 -1.01
N GLU A 408 10.96 -8.36 -1.55
CA GLU A 408 10.16 -8.59 -2.75
C GLU A 408 11.05 -9.06 -3.90
N GLU A 409 10.72 -10.22 -4.48
CA GLU A 409 11.42 -10.75 -5.66
C GLU A 409 11.05 -9.93 -6.90
N VAL A 410 12.06 -9.51 -7.65
CA VAL A 410 11.86 -8.82 -8.94
C VAL A 410 12.28 -9.73 -10.08
N MET A 411 11.30 -10.33 -10.73
CA MET A 411 11.53 -11.24 -11.85
C MET A 411 11.87 -10.48 -13.14
N GLY A 412 12.70 -11.10 -13.99
CA GLY A 412 12.96 -10.59 -15.35
C GLY A 412 13.89 -9.37 -15.44
N LEU A 413 14.67 -9.07 -14.40
CA LEU A 413 15.63 -7.96 -14.39
C LEU A 413 17.10 -8.33 -14.62
N THR A 414 17.46 -9.60 -14.82
CA THR A 414 18.84 -9.99 -15.13
C THR A 414 18.95 -11.25 -15.99
N ASP A 415 19.81 -11.18 -17.03
CA ASP A 415 20.64 -12.31 -17.45
C ASP A 415 21.36 -12.84 -16.19
N GLN A 416 21.31 -14.15 -15.96
CA GLN A 416 21.76 -14.84 -14.74
C GLN A 416 23.27 -14.76 -14.40
N ASN A 417 24.01 -13.69 -14.71
CA ASN A 417 25.46 -13.68 -14.60
C ASN A 417 26.12 -12.53 -13.82
N ASN A 418 25.39 -11.70 -13.07
CA ASN A 418 26.03 -10.82 -12.07
C ASN A 418 25.33 -10.92 -10.72
N ALA A 419 25.47 -12.10 -10.09
CA ALA A 419 25.49 -12.19 -8.64
C ALA A 419 26.82 -11.60 -8.14
N ASN A 420 26.99 -10.28 -8.27
CA ASN A 420 28.02 -9.57 -7.51
C ASN A 420 27.36 -9.06 -6.23
N SER A 421 27.33 -9.96 -5.26
CA SER A 421 27.18 -9.64 -3.85
C SER A 421 28.32 -8.71 -3.43
N HIS A 422 28.13 -7.39 -3.25
CA HIS A 422 29.13 -6.58 -2.54
C HIS A 422 28.59 -5.35 -1.81
N SER A 423 29.32 -5.09 -0.72
CA SER A 423 29.23 -4.06 0.31
C SER A 423 29.13 -2.61 -0.20
N LEU A 424 28.33 -1.83 0.52
CA LEU A 424 28.06 -0.41 0.32
C LEU A 424 29.34 0.45 0.22
N ASN A 425 29.39 1.33 -0.78
CA ASN A 425 30.20 2.55 -0.74
C ASN A 425 29.25 3.75 -0.51
N LEU A 426 28.92 4.01 0.75
CA LEU A 426 28.06 5.13 1.15
C LEU A 426 28.81 6.46 1.02
N GLN A 427 28.51 7.25 -0.01
CA GLN A 427 28.90 8.65 -0.03
C GLN A 427 28.02 9.47 0.93
N SER A 428 28.66 9.70 2.07
CA SER A 428 28.32 10.49 3.23
C SER A 428 27.97 11.94 2.94
N ASN A 429 26.88 12.45 3.54
CA ASN A 429 26.84 13.85 3.99
C ASN A 429 25.89 14.12 5.18
N CYS A 430 25.30 13.10 5.83
CA CYS A 430 24.34 13.31 6.93
C CYS A 430 24.38 12.29 8.09
N LEU A 431 25.43 11.49 8.26
CA LEU A 431 25.52 10.49 9.34
C LEU A 431 26.53 10.92 10.42
N SER A 432 26.19 10.70 11.69
CA SER A 432 27.08 10.91 12.83
C SER A 432 28.14 9.80 12.89
N SER A 433 29.26 10.07 13.56
CA SER A 433 30.40 9.13 13.69
C SER A 433 30.04 7.78 14.33
N GLN A 434 28.95 7.70 15.10
CA GLN A 434 28.45 6.45 15.69
C GLN A 434 27.76 5.53 14.66
N SER A 435 27.16 6.09 13.60
CA SER A 435 26.51 5.31 12.54
C SER A 435 27.51 4.53 11.67
N TYR A 436 28.74 5.04 11.55
CA TYR A 436 29.81 4.41 10.75
C TYR A 436 30.36 3.12 11.37
N GLN A 437 30.41 3.01 12.70
CA GLN A 437 30.89 1.81 13.37
C GLN A 437 29.87 0.66 13.34
N PHE A 438 28.58 0.96 13.22
CA PHE A 438 27.53 -0.06 13.18
C PHE A 438 27.27 -0.60 11.77
N LEU A 439 27.36 0.26 10.74
CA LEU A 439 27.27 -0.16 9.34
C LEU A 439 28.37 -1.16 8.93
N HIS A 440 29.58 -1.01 9.50
CA HIS A 440 30.67 -1.98 9.32
C HIS A 440 30.42 -3.34 10.00
N ASN A 441 29.49 -3.45 10.96
CA ASN A 441 29.14 -4.73 11.60
C ASN A 441 27.99 -5.46 10.89
N ILE A 442 27.33 -4.84 9.90
CA ILE A 442 26.32 -5.47 9.04
C ILE A 442 26.99 -6.29 7.91
N GLU A 443 28.30 -6.11 7.71
CA GLU A 443 29.03 -6.52 6.51
C GLU A 443 29.26 -8.04 6.30
N ASP A 444 28.81 -8.94 7.18
CA ASP A 444 29.10 -10.38 7.00
C ASP A 444 27.89 -11.32 6.87
N SER A 445 26.62 -10.87 6.87
CA SER A 445 25.50 -11.85 6.80
C SER A 445 24.21 -11.48 6.07
N GLN A 446 23.93 -10.23 5.71
CA GLN A 446 22.63 -9.86 5.11
C GLN A 446 22.80 -9.00 3.86
N SER A 447 22.81 -9.65 2.69
CA SER A 447 22.76 -9.00 1.39
C SER A 447 21.31 -8.76 0.96
N TRP A 448 21.02 -7.62 0.34
CA TRP A 448 19.74 -7.32 -0.31
C TRP A 448 19.95 -6.94 -1.78
N GLY A 449 18.92 -7.12 -2.60
CA GLY A 449 18.86 -6.62 -3.97
C GLY A 449 18.73 -5.10 -4.00
N ASP A 450 19.62 -4.45 -4.75
CA ASP A 450 19.59 -3.01 -5.03
C ASP A 450 19.74 -2.84 -6.54
N LEU A 451 18.82 -2.08 -7.15
CA LEU A 451 18.78 -1.86 -8.59
C LEU A 451 19.41 -0.52 -8.99
N SER A 452 20.14 0.12 -8.07
CA SER A 452 20.87 1.38 -8.29
C SER A 452 21.95 1.30 -9.39
N GLU A 453 22.38 0.09 -9.79
CA GLU A 453 23.28 -0.14 -10.93
C GLU A 453 22.59 0.00 -12.28
N SER A 454 21.29 -0.34 -12.36
CA SER A 454 20.49 -0.30 -13.61
C SER A 454 19.65 0.97 -13.69
N TYR A 455 19.19 1.48 -12.55
CA TYR A 455 18.34 2.65 -12.45
C TYR A 455 19.02 3.70 -11.57
N PHE A 456 18.92 4.94 -11.99
CA PHE A 456 19.41 6.07 -11.22
C PHE A 456 18.23 6.77 -10.56
N CYS A 457 18.37 7.07 -9.27
CA CYS A 457 17.41 7.83 -8.49
C CYS A 457 18.13 8.95 -7.75
N GLU A 458 17.62 10.17 -7.87
CA GLU A 458 18.15 11.32 -7.13
C GLU A 458 17.03 12.23 -6.63
N ARG A 459 17.34 13.01 -5.60
CA ARG A 459 16.50 14.12 -5.15
C ARG A 459 17.16 15.44 -5.51
N ARG A 460 16.42 16.31 -6.19
CA ARG A 460 16.81 17.67 -6.52
C ARG A 460 15.85 18.68 -5.92
N GLU A 461 16.38 19.82 -5.53
CA GLU A 461 15.59 20.95 -5.02
C GLU A 461 15.36 21.92 -6.19
N VAL A 462 14.09 22.20 -6.52
CA VAL A 462 13.70 23.05 -7.65
C VAL A 462 12.99 24.29 -7.14
N ILE A 463 13.34 25.47 -7.64
CA ILE A 463 12.74 26.74 -7.21
C ILE A 463 11.42 26.98 -7.93
N SER A 464 10.33 27.08 -7.18
CA SER A 464 9.00 27.49 -7.64
C SER A 464 8.97 28.99 -8.00
N HIS A 465 7.93 29.41 -8.72
CA HIS A 465 7.70 30.80 -9.17
C HIS A 465 7.69 31.84 -8.03
N ASP A 466 7.37 31.42 -6.81
CA ASP A 466 7.31 32.22 -5.59
C ASP A 466 8.61 32.17 -4.76
N GLY A 467 9.66 31.52 -5.30
CA GLY A 467 10.98 31.42 -4.68
C GLY A 467 11.13 30.30 -3.65
N PHE A 468 10.07 29.54 -3.36
CA PHE A 468 10.15 28.37 -2.48
C PHE A 468 10.80 27.17 -3.19
N SER A 469 11.57 26.39 -2.45
CA SER A 469 12.17 25.15 -2.94
C SER A 469 11.18 24.00 -2.83
N VAL A 470 10.93 23.34 -3.96
CA VAL A 470 10.09 22.14 -4.08
C VAL A 470 11.02 20.94 -4.34
N PRO A 471 11.03 19.93 -3.47
CA PRO A 471 11.77 18.70 -3.71
C PRO A 471 11.18 17.92 -4.90
N LEU A 472 12.08 17.46 -5.77
CA LEU A 472 11.79 16.62 -6.91
C LEU A 472 12.61 15.33 -6.82
N THR A 473 11.96 14.18 -6.75
CA THR A 473 12.65 12.88 -6.86
C THR A 473 12.59 12.41 -8.30
N ILE A 474 13.73 12.17 -8.93
CA ILE A 474 13.88 11.85 -10.35
C ILE A 474 14.42 10.42 -10.48
N LEU A 475 13.79 9.61 -11.32
CA LEU A 475 14.09 8.22 -11.57
C LEU A 475 14.19 7.94 -13.08
N PHE A 476 15.29 7.31 -13.52
CA PHE A 476 15.47 6.90 -14.92
C PHE A 476 16.37 5.67 -15.06
N SER A 477 16.27 4.95 -16.19
CA SER A 477 17.20 3.86 -16.52
C SER A 477 18.55 4.43 -16.94
N ARG A 478 19.66 3.90 -16.41
CA ARG A 478 21.01 4.32 -16.79
C ARG A 478 21.39 3.92 -18.22
N GLU A 479 20.78 2.85 -18.73
CA GLU A 479 21.04 2.34 -20.08
C GLU A 479 20.17 3.03 -21.13
N ALA A 480 18.88 3.21 -20.85
CA ALA A 480 17.90 3.67 -21.83
C ALA A 480 17.68 5.20 -21.83
N TYR A 481 18.17 5.92 -20.82
CA TYR A 481 18.04 7.37 -20.75
C TYR A 481 18.91 8.06 -21.80
N CYS A 482 18.30 9.00 -22.54
CA CYS A 482 18.98 9.88 -23.49
C CYS A 482 18.72 11.33 -23.09
N ASP A 483 19.78 12.05 -22.71
CA ASP A 483 19.68 13.44 -22.29
C ASP A 483 19.07 14.34 -23.38
N GLY A 484 18.09 15.15 -23.00
CA GLY A 484 17.32 16.02 -23.90
C GLY A 484 16.31 15.32 -24.83
N GLU A 485 16.33 13.98 -24.94
CA GLU A 485 15.45 13.22 -25.85
C GLU A 485 14.43 12.33 -25.12
N SER A 486 14.75 11.89 -23.91
CA SER A 486 13.89 11.03 -23.11
C SER A 486 12.55 11.71 -22.76
N PRO A 487 11.40 11.02 -22.97
CA PRO A 487 10.10 11.52 -22.52
C PRO A 487 10.01 11.48 -20.99
N GLY A 488 9.24 12.40 -20.40
CA GLY A 488 9.09 12.53 -18.95
C GLY A 488 7.64 12.42 -18.47
N ILE A 489 7.43 11.82 -17.29
CA ILE A 489 6.18 11.90 -16.53
C ILE A 489 6.46 12.61 -15.21
N LEU A 490 5.71 13.67 -14.93
CA LEU A 490 5.75 14.40 -13.67
C LEU A 490 4.51 14.03 -12.83
N HIS A 491 4.74 13.43 -11.67
CA HIS A 491 3.74 13.09 -10.67
C HIS A 491 3.66 14.19 -9.59
N GLY A 492 2.44 14.60 -9.26
CA GLY A 492 2.14 15.59 -8.22
C GLY A 492 0.79 15.30 -7.56
N TYR A 493 0.63 15.67 -6.29
CA TYR A 493 -0.65 15.55 -5.57
C TYR A 493 -1.04 16.88 -4.88
N GLY A 494 -0.28 17.32 -3.87
CA GLY A 494 -0.38 18.68 -3.32
C GLY A 494 -1.62 18.98 -2.48
N ALA A 495 -2.19 17.98 -1.80
CA ALA A 495 -3.35 18.16 -0.95
C ALA A 495 -3.30 17.27 0.30
N TYR A 496 -4.09 17.64 1.32
CA TYR A 496 -4.31 16.86 2.56
C TYR A 496 -3.07 16.62 3.45
N GLY A 497 -1.91 17.19 3.11
CA GLY A 497 -0.65 16.88 3.80
C GLY A 497 -0.08 15.51 3.42
N GLU A 498 -0.64 14.88 2.38
CA GLU A 498 -0.18 13.58 1.89
C GLU A 498 1.19 13.69 1.23
N VAL A 499 2.08 12.77 1.61
CA VAL A 499 3.41 12.65 1.03
C VAL A 499 3.32 11.72 -0.17
N LEU A 500 3.80 12.15 -1.33
CA LEU A 500 3.78 11.30 -2.52
C LEU A 500 4.50 9.98 -2.27
N ASP A 501 3.82 8.87 -2.59
CA ASP A 501 4.42 7.55 -2.46
C ASP A 501 5.54 7.35 -3.49
N LYS A 502 6.74 7.14 -2.96
CA LYS A 502 8.00 6.90 -3.68
C LYS A 502 8.57 5.54 -3.32
N SER A 503 7.74 4.62 -2.83
CA SER A 503 8.07 3.21 -2.66
C SER A 503 8.46 2.54 -3.99
N TRP A 504 9.03 1.35 -3.88
CA TRP A 504 9.27 0.46 -4.99
C TRP A 504 7.98 0.15 -5.75
N CYS A 505 8.08 0.03 -7.08
CA CYS A 505 6.98 -0.42 -7.92
C CYS A 505 7.52 -1.00 -9.22
N SER A 506 7.39 -2.31 -9.39
CA SER A 506 7.92 -3.05 -10.53
C SER A 506 7.27 -2.66 -11.87
N ASP A 507 6.06 -2.11 -11.87
CA ASP A 507 5.39 -1.62 -13.08
C ASP A 507 6.14 -0.48 -13.77
N ARG A 508 6.86 0.34 -12.97
CA ARG A 508 7.65 1.48 -13.48
C ARG A 508 8.78 1.03 -14.41
N ILE A 509 9.29 -0.19 -14.22
CA ILE A 509 10.37 -0.76 -15.05
C ILE A 509 10.01 -0.74 -16.54
N SER A 510 8.75 -1.04 -16.89
CA SER A 510 8.35 -1.05 -18.31
C SER A 510 8.46 0.33 -18.97
N LEU A 511 8.28 1.42 -18.22
CA LEU A 511 8.52 2.78 -18.72
C LEU A 511 10.01 3.12 -18.72
N LEU A 512 10.71 2.85 -17.61
CA LEU A 512 12.13 3.17 -17.44
C LEU A 512 13.00 2.46 -18.49
N ALA A 513 12.73 1.18 -18.77
CA ALA A 513 13.42 0.39 -19.80
C ALA A 513 13.19 0.91 -21.23
N ARG A 514 12.19 1.77 -21.43
CA ARG A 514 11.91 2.46 -22.70
C ARG A 514 12.45 3.90 -22.72
N GLY A 515 13.32 4.24 -21.77
CA GLY A 515 13.97 5.55 -21.69
C GLY A 515 13.09 6.66 -21.13
N TRP A 516 11.94 6.34 -20.50
CA TRP A 516 11.14 7.35 -19.82
C TRP A 516 11.81 7.79 -18.51
N VAL A 517 11.68 9.08 -18.20
CA VAL A 517 12.05 9.67 -16.92
C VAL A 517 10.79 9.84 -16.08
N LEU A 518 10.81 9.36 -14.84
CA LEU A 518 9.75 9.58 -13.87
C LEU A 518 10.21 10.61 -12.85
N ALA A 519 9.39 11.61 -12.55
CA ALA A 519 9.69 12.62 -11.56
C ALA A 519 8.51 12.81 -10.60
N TYR A 520 8.79 12.97 -9.30
CA TYR A 520 7.80 13.13 -8.23
C TYR A 520 8.03 14.47 -7.54
N ALA A 521 7.09 15.40 -7.70
CA ALA A 521 7.16 16.74 -7.13
C ALA A 521 6.37 16.80 -5.82
N ASP A 522 7.08 16.98 -4.70
CA ASP A 522 6.50 17.14 -3.37
C ASP A 522 5.98 18.57 -3.19
N VAL A 523 4.89 18.89 -3.90
CA VAL A 523 4.23 20.22 -4.00
C VAL A 523 3.32 20.58 -2.85
#